data_AF-A0A9X2D4H7-F1
#
_entry.id   AF-A0A9X2D4H7-F1
#
_cell.length_a   1.000
_cell.length_b   1.000
_cell.length_c   1.000
_cell.angle_alpha   90.00
_cell.angle_beta   90.00
_cell.angle_gamma   90.00
#
_symmetry.space_group_name_H-M   'P 1'
#
loop_
_entity.id
_entity.type
_entity.pdbx_description
1 polymer ?
#
loop_
_entity_poly.entity_id
_entity_poly.type
_entity_poly.pdbx_seq_one_letter_code
_entity_poly.pdbx_strand_id
1 'polypeptide(L)'
;MAYTTWGKWDDVRVMIKKALLELDRLNGKEKEIDDFLLQTVTQQMIDESQAFVKNNLSRWQGEGKKQLTLDSYSVMIGVIVKAVKEKFEVTHDVIAPAISLANKIDAQLINSILEIGDFSFNIKMELLVNNYGADFPKSYKDLVAGVYMYDPELSKLIKQAVLDKTKKIAMSLPDEDDSRRLKAQTTFMDEIIEQKKPNIDFEKLFLDTTGKSLKDFKENVTAAECNLTMSM
;
A
#
# COMPACT_ATOMS: atom_id res chain seq x y z
N MET A 1 7.03 0.82 0.07
CA MET A 1 5.56 0.60 0.03
C MET A 1 5.31 -0.47 1.06
N ALA A 2 4.37 -0.31 1.97
CA ALA A 2 4.06 -1.38 2.92
C ALA A 2 3.50 -2.58 2.14
N TYR A 3 3.97 -3.78 2.42
CA TYR A 3 3.48 -5.04 1.84
C TYR A 3 2.14 -5.35 2.49
N THR A 4 1.05 -5.20 1.75
CA THR A 4 -0.27 -5.27 2.37
C THR A 4 -1.19 -6.15 1.56
N THR A 5 -2.05 -6.88 2.26
CA THR A 5 -3.09 -7.75 1.70
C THR A 5 -4.44 -7.02 1.66
N TRP A 6 -4.41 -5.68 1.75
CA TRP A 6 -5.60 -4.85 1.88
C TRP A 6 -6.57 -4.99 0.69
N GLY A 7 -6.10 -5.40 -0.50
CA GLY A 7 -6.98 -5.71 -1.63
C GLY A 7 -8.00 -6.82 -1.36
N LYS A 8 -7.78 -7.68 -0.35
CA LYS A 8 -8.77 -8.65 0.13
C LYS A 8 -9.91 -8.02 0.92
N TRP A 9 -9.76 -6.77 1.34
CA TRP A 9 -10.76 -6.08 2.15
C TRP A 9 -12.06 -5.87 1.40
N ASP A 10 -12.02 -5.63 0.09
CA ASP A 10 -13.20 -5.21 -0.68
C ASP A 10 -14.31 -6.28 -0.68
N ASP A 11 -13.97 -7.54 -0.99
CA ASP A 11 -14.91 -8.66 -0.94
C ASP A 11 -15.48 -8.86 0.48
N VAL A 12 -14.62 -8.75 1.50
CA VAL A 12 -15.01 -8.89 2.91
C VAL A 12 -15.94 -7.74 3.33
N ARG A 13 -15.65 -6.51 2.90
CA ARG A 13 -16.44 -5.30 3.16
C ARG A 13 -17.84 -5.45 2.60
N VAL A 14 -17.95 -5.87 1.33
CA VAL A 14 -19.25 -6.10 0.67
C VAL A 14 -20.07 -7.15 1.41
N MET A 15 -19.44 -8.25 1.85
CA MET A 15 -20.13 -9.27 2.64
C MET A 15 -20.58 -8.78 4.01
N ILE A 16 -19.72 -8.04 4.73
CA ILE A 16 -20.07 -7.45 6.02
C ILE A 16 -21.24 -6.48 5.86
N LYS A 17 -21.19 -5.58 4.87
CA LYS A 17 -22.26 -4.65 4.57
C LYS A 17 -23.58 -5.39 4.36
N LYS A 18 -23.59 -6.43 3.52
CA LYS A 18 -24.78 -7.22 3.25
C LYS A 18 -25.34 -7.86 4.52
N ALA A 19 -24.49 -8.51 5.33
CA ALA A 19 -24.90 -9.14 6.58
C ALA A 19 -25.46 -8.14 7.60
N LEU A 20 -24.90 -6.93 7.66
CA LEU A 20 -25.42 -5.87 8.53
C LEU A 20 -26.79 -5.36 8.06
N LEU A 21 -27.00 -5.22 6.75
CA LEU A 21 -28.27 -4.76 6.17
C LEU A 21 -29.42 -5.78 6.31
N GLU A 22 -29.11 -7.05 6.57
CA GLU A 22 -30.10 -8.08 6.91
C GLU A 22 -30.67 -7.89 8.34
N LEU A 23 -30.06 -7.03 9.16
CA LEU A 23 -30.58 -6.69 10.49
C LEU A 23 -31.61 -5.56 10.37
N ASP A 24 -32.86 -5.83 10.76
CA ASP A 24 -33.98 -4.86 10.67
C ASP A 24 -33.64 -3.47 11.24
N ARG A 25 -32.92 -3.42 12.37
CA ARG A 25 -32.51 -2.17 13.04
C ARG A 25 -31.48 -1.32 12.26
N LEU A 26 -30.84 -1.91 11.25
CA LEU A 26 -29.86 -1.26 10.37
C LEU A 26 -30.42 -1.03 8.96
N ASN A 27 -31.67 -1.40 8.69
CA ASN A 27 -32.33 -1.13 7.42
C ASN A 27 -32.36 0.38 7.14
N GLY A 28 -32.04 0.77 5.90
CA GLY A 28 -31.92 2.18 5.49
C GLY A 28 -30.63 2.89 5.93
N LYS A 29 -29.72 2.23 6.66
CA LYS A 29 -28.43 2.81 7.10
C LYS A 29 -27.25 2.50 6.18
N GLU A 30 -27.53 2.21 4.91
CA GLU A 30 -26.53 1.77 3.94
C GLU A 30 -25.31 2.69 3.88
N LYS A 31 -25.55 4.00 3.76
CA LYS A 31 -24.48 4.99 3.71
C LYS A 31 -23.66 5.06 5.00
N GLU A 32 -24.29 4.97 6.17
CA GLU A 32 -23.57 4.97 7.45
C GLU A 32 -22.64 3.75 7.56
N ILE A 33 -23.12 2.59 7.12
CA ILE A 33 -22.34 1.35 7.11
C ILE A 33 -21.16 1.49 6.14
N ASP A 34 -21.40 1.97 4.91
CA ASP A 34 -20.36 2.18 3.92
C ASP A 34 -19.30 3.16 4.40
N ASP A 35 -19.70 4.33 4.89
CA ASP A 35 -18.79 5.36 5.37
C ASP A 35 -17.94 4.84 6.53
N PHE A 36 -18.54 4.10 7.47
CA PHE A 36 -17.81 3.50 8.59
C PHE A 36 -16.79 2.45 8.12
N LEU A 37 -17.20 1.54 7.24
CA LEU A 37 -16.33 0.48 6.73
C LEU A 37 -15.20 1.02 5.85
N LEU A 38 -15.50 2.02 5.00
CA LEU A 38 -14.54 2.62 4.09
C LEU A 38 -13.54 3.53 4.78
N GLN A 39 -13.99 4.32 5.76
CA GLN A 39 -13.14 5.33 6.41
C GLN A 39 -12.57 4.78 7.71
N THR A 40 -13.44 4.51 8.69
CA THR A 40 -12.99 4.21 10.05
C THR A 40 -12.29 2.86 10.13
N VAL A 41 -12.92 1.80 9.60
CA VAL A 41 -12.36 0.44 9.68
C VAL A 41 -11.09 0.34 8.85
N THR A 42 -11.11 0.83 7.60
CA THR A 42 -9.92 0.91 6.75
C THR A 42 -8.77 1.65 7.43
N GLN A 43 -9.03 2.79 8.06
CA GLN A 43 -7.99 3.57 8.71
C GLN A 43 -7.37 2.80 9.89
N GLN A 44 -8.20 2.21 10.75
CA GLN A 44 -7.73 1.39 11.87
C GLN A 44 -6.95 0.15 11.39
N MET A 45 -7.43 -0.53 10.35
CA MET A 45 -6.75 -1.67 9.73
C MET A 45 -5.33 -1.31 9.27
N ILE A 46 -5.18 -0.15 8.62
CA ILE A 46 -3.91 0.35 8.12
C ILE A 46 -2.98 0.69 9.29
N ASP A 47 -3.46 1.47 10.25
CA ASP A 47 -2.63 1.96 11.35
C ASP A 47 -2.13 0.80 12.23
N GLU A 48 -3.01 -0.14 12.57
CA GLU A 48 -2.65 -1.31 13.39
C GLU A 48 -1.75 -2.29 12.64
N SER A 49 -2.00 -2.55 11.36
CA SER A 49 -1.12 -3.43 10.57
C SER A 49 0.27 -2.80 10.36
N GLN A 50 0.36 -1.48 10.15
CA GLN A 50 1.63 -0.78 10.06
C GLN A 50 2.38 -0.74 11.39
N ALA A 51 1.68 -0.47 12.50
CA ALA A 51 2.26 -0.49 13.83
C ALA A 51 2.81 -1.89 14.15
N PHE A 52 2.04 -2.94 13.84
CA PHE A 52 2.48 -4.32 14.00
C PHE A 52 3.75 -4.61 13.19
N VAL A 53 3.78 -4.28 11.90
CA VAL A 53 4.97 -4.49 11.05
C VAL A 53 6.17 -3.72 11.61
N LYS A 54 6.00 -2.44 11.96
CA LYS A 54 7.05 -1.58 12.53
C LYS A 54 7.67 -2.18 13.79
N ASN A 55 6.83 -2.66 14.70
CA ASN A 55 7.27 -3.27 15.97
C ASN A 55 7.92 -4.64 15.78
N ASN A 56 7.76 -5.25 14.62
CA ASN A 56 8.26 -6.59 14.30
C ASN A 56 9.23 -6.60 13.11
N LEU A 57 9.81 -5.45 12.74
CA LEU A 57 10.76 -5.31 11.62
C LEU A 57 12.01 -6.18 11.77
N SER A 58 12.38 -6.59 12.99
CA SER A 58 13.48 -7.55 13.20
C SER A 58 13.22 -8.92 12.55
N ARG A 59 11.96 -9.27 12.28
CA ARG A 59 11.53 -10.53 11.65
C ARG A 59 11.58 -10.51 10.12
N TRP A 60 12.11 -9.46 9.49
CA TRP A 60 12.03 -9.26 8.03
C TRP A 60 13.02 -10.04 7.16
N GLN A 61 13.83 -10.94 7.73
CA GLN A 61 14.80 -11.70 6.96
C GLN A 61 14.23 -13.05 6.49
N GLY A 62 14.45 -13.39 5.22
CA GLY A 62 14.08 -14.67 4.61
C GLY A 62 12.58 -15.00 4.73
N GLU A 63 12.28 -16.21 5.21
CA GLU A 63 10.91 -16.72 5.44
C GLU A 63 10.11 -15.87 6.44
N GLY A 64 10.78 -15.08 7.27
CA GLY A 64 10.15 -14.19 8.23
C GLY A 64 9.30 -13.09 7.58
N LYS A 65 9.61 -12.65 6.34
CA LYS A 65 8.77 -11.69 5.61
C LYS A 65 7.36 -12.23 5.37
N LYS A 66 7.27 -13.47 4.89
CA LYS A 66 5.99 -14.11 4.57
C LYS A 66 5.14 -14.27 5.83
N GLN A 67 5.74 -14.79 6.91
CA GLN A 67 5.02 -14.94 8.17
C GLN A 67 4.60 -13.58 8.73
N LEU A 68 5.47 -12.56 8.65
CA LEU A 68 5.11 -11.22 9.11
C LEU A 68 3.93 -10.62 8.33
N THR A 69 3.90 -10.82 7.01
CA THR A 69 2.76 -10.39 6.17
C THR A 69 1.49 -11.11 6.57
N LEU A 70 1.54 -12.43 6.79
CA LEU A 70 0.40 -13.22 7.27
C LEU A 70 -0.09 -12.74 8.64
N ASP A 71 0.82 -12.59 9.60
CA ASP A 71 0.51 -12.12 10.95
C ASP A 71 -0.12 -10.71 10.92
N SER A 72 0.42 -9.80 10.10
CA SER A 72 -0.12 -8.45 9.94
C SER A 72 -1.53 -8.44 9.35
N TYR A 73 -1.83 -9.41 8.49
CA TYR A 73 -3.17 -9.59 7.94
C TYR A 73 -4.14 -10.16 8.98
N SER A 74 -3.70 -11.08 9.83
CA SER A 74 -4.50 -11.56 10.96
C SER A 74 -4.84 -10.43 11.94
N VAL A 75 -3.90 -9.53 12.22
CA VAL A 75 -4.16 -8.31 13.02
C VAL A 75 -5.24 -7.46 12.36
N MET A 76 -5.13 -7.23 11.06
CA MET A 76 -6.12 -6.48 10.27
C MET A 76 -7.53 -7.08 10.37
N ILE A 77 -7.67 -8.41 10.28
CA ILE A 77 -8.95 -9.11 10.46
C ILE A 77 -9.50 -8.90 11.89
N GLY A 78 -8.64 -8.99 12.91
CA GLY A 78 -9.03 -8.73 14.28
C GLY A 78 -9.61 -7.32 14.49
N VAL A 79 -8.99 -6.32 13.85
CA VAL A 79 -9.48 -4.92 13.87
C VAL A 79 -10.86 -4.80 13.24
N ILE A 80 -11.08 -5.40 12.06
CA ILE A 80 -12.39 -5.41 11.41
C ILE A 80 -13.46 -5.97 12.34
N VAL A 81 -13.20 -7.16 12.90
CA VAL A 81 -14.15 -7.85 13.78
C VAL A 81 -14.49 -6.97 14.98
N LYS A 82 -13.47 -6.42 15.65
CA LYS A 82 -13.67 -5.57 16.81
C LYS A 82 -14.48 -4.32 16.47
N ALA A 83 -14.06 -3.57 15.44
CA ALA A 83 -14.69 -2.31 15.06
C ALA A 83 -16.16 -2.49 14.66
N VAL A 84 -16.47 -3.53 13.86
CA VAL A 84 -17.85 -3.80 13.41
C VAL A 84 -18.73 -4.25 14.57
N LYS A 85 -18.22 -5.12 15.46
CA LYS A 85 -18.97 -5.56 16.65
C LYS A 85 -19.26 -4.40 17.60
N GLU A 86 -18.29 -3.51 17.83
CA GLU A 86 -18.45 -2.37 18.74
C GLU A 86 -19.41 -1.32 18.17
N LYS A 87 -19.24 -0.92 16.90
CA LYS A 87 -20.08 0.13 16.29
C LYS A 87 -21.53 -0.30 16.09
N PHE A 88 -21.75 -1.54 15.67
CA PHE A 88 -23.08 -2.03 15.35
C PHE A 88 -23.65 -2.96 16.41
N GLU A 89 -22.96 -3.26 17.50
CA GLU A 89 -23.45 -4.13 18.57
C GLU A 89 -23.92 -5.51 18.05
N VAL A 90 -23.13 -6.12 17.16
CA VAL A 90 -23.45 -7.43 16.56
C VAL A 90 -22.65 -8.57 17.19
N THR A 91 -23.20 -9.78 17.16
CA THR A 91 -22.47 -10.99 17.55
C THR A 91 -21.48 -11.40 16.47
N HIS A 92 -20.53 -12.28 16.83
CA HIS A 92 -19.56 -12.80 15.87
C HIS A 92 -20.24 -13.52 14.69
N ASP A 93 -21.36 -14.21 14.96
CA ASP A 93 -22.06 -15.05 13.98
C ASP A 93 -22.57 -14.24 12.77
N VAL A 94 -22.96 -12.98 12.98
CA VAL A 94 -23.44 -12.10 11.90
C VAL A 94 -22.37 -11.89 10.83
N ILE A 95 -21.12 -11.74 11.25
CA ILE A 95 -19.99 -11.46 10.34
C ILE A 95 -19.11 -12.69 10.08
N ALA A 96 -19.35 -13.81 10.76
CA ALA A 96 -18.54 -15.02 10.68
C ALA A 96 -18.33 -15.52 9.23
N PRO A 97 -19.31 -15.48 8.32
CA PRO A 97 -19.09 -15.86 6.91
C PRO A 97 -18.04 -14.97 6.22
N ALA A 98 -18.08 -13.65 6.46
CA ALA A 98 -17.12 -12.71 5.89
C ALA A 98 -15.72 -12.91 6.49
N ILE A 99 -15.63 -13.22 7.78
CA ILE A 99 -14.35 -13.50 8.45
C ILE A 99 -13.76 -14.84 7.99
N SER A 100 -14.59 -15.85 7.77
CA SER A 100 -14.17 -17.13 7.19
C SER A 100 -13.59 -16.93 5.79
N LEU A 101 -14.21 -16.07 4.96
CA LEU A 101 -13.64 -15.68 3.67
C LEU A 101 -12.31 -14.95 3.83
N ALA A 102 -12.22 -13.99 4.74
CA ALA A 102 -10.98 -13.24 5.00
C ALA A 102 -9.84 -14.18 5.41
N ASN A 103 -10.10 -15.16 6.27
CA ASN A 103 -9.10 -16.13 6.73
C ASN A 103 -8.64 -17.11 5.64
N LYS A 104 -9.32 -17.21 4.50
CA LYS A 104 -8.84 -17.99 3.36
C LYS A 104 -7.70 -17.23 2.68
N ILE A 105 -6.49 -17.51 3.16
CA ILE A 105 -5.27 -16.97 2.58
C ILE A 105 -4.66 -17.96 1.60
N ASP A 106 -4.77 -17.66 0.31
CA ASP A 106 -4.02 -18.36 -0.72
C ASP A 106 -2.52 -18.02 -0.63
N ALA A 107 -1.69 -19.04 -0.48
CA ALA A 107 -0.24 -18.89 -0.35
C ALA A 107 0.42 -18.31 -1.61
N GLN A 108 -0.11 -18.61 -2.80
CA GLN A 108 0.37 -18.10 -4.08
C GLN A 108 0.04 -16.61 -4.25
N LEU A 109 -1.14 -16.18 -3.81
CA LEU A 109 -1.48 -14.76 -3.76
C LEU A 109 -0.56 -13.98 -2.81
N ILE A 110 -0.25 -14.53 -1.63
CA ILE A 110 0.70 -13.90 -0.69
C ILE A 110 2.09 -13.80 -1.31
N ASN A 111 2.58 -14.87 -1.93
CA ASN A 111 3.87 -14.84 -2.62
C ASN A 111 3.89 -13.77 -3.73
N SER A 112 2.78 -13.63 -4.47
CA SER A 112 2.62 -12.62 -5.52
C SER A 112 2.65 -11.18 -4.97
N ILE A 113 2.01 -10.95 -3.83
CA ILE A 113 2.03 -9.65 -3.13
C ILE A 113 3.44 -9.31 -2.66
N LEU A 114 4.17 -10.30 -2.13
CA LEU A 114 5.56 -10.13 -1.73
C LEU A 114 6.44 -9.79 -2.93
N GLU A 115 6.29 -10.51 -4.04
CA GLU A 115 7.02 -10.25 -5.28
C GLU A 115 6.77 -8.83 -5.81
N ILE A 116 5.51 -8.37 -5.84
CA ILE A 116 5.16 -7.00 -6.23
C ILE A 116 5.79 -5.98 -5.30
N GLY A 117 5.78 -6.23 -3.99
CA GLY A 117 6.35 -5.31 -3.01
C GLY A 117 7.88 -5.22 -3.10
N ASP A 118 8.58 -6.35 -3.30
CA ASP A 118 10.04 -6.38 -3.47
C ASP A 118 10.40 -5.68 -4.79
N PHE A 119 9.65 -5.94 -5.87
CA PHE A 119 9.80 -5.20 -7.13
C PHE A 119 9.56 -3.70 -6.95
N SER A 120 8.49 -3.30 -6.24
CA SER A 120 8.15 -1.91 -5.96
C SER A 120 9.27 -1.20 -5.19
N PHE A 121 9.90 -1.88 -4.23
CA PHE A 121 11.05 -1.33 -3.52
C PHE A 121 12.25 -1.12 -4.45
N ASN A 122 12.59 -2.13 -5.25
CA ASN A 122 13.74 -2.07 -6.16
C ASN A 122 13.56 -0.99 -7.24
N ILE A 123 12.40 -0.94 -7.90
CA ILE A 123 12.15 0.05 -8.96
C ILE A 123 12.12 1.48 -8.41
N LYS A 124 11.66 1.67 -7.17
CA LYS A 124 11.72 2.97 -6.48
C LYS A 124 13.16 3.41 -6.28
N MET A 125 14.04 2.52 -5.83
CA MET A 125 15.45 2.84 -5.64
C MET A 125 16.16 3.10 -6.97
N GLU A 126 15.89 2.28 -7.98
CA GLU A 126 16.43 2.46 -9.33
C GLU A 126 16.03 3.80 -9.93
N LEU A 127 14.73 4.10 -9.96
CA LEU A 127 14.24 5.35 -10.54
C LEU A 127 14.68 6.58 -9.74
N LEU A 128 14.82 6.46 -8.42
CA LEU A 128 15.40 7.52 -7.60
C LEU A 128 16.84 7.82 -8.01
N VAL A 129 17.67 6.79 -8.13
CA VAL A 129 19.06 6.93 -8.56
C VAL A 129 19.15 7.51 -9.97
N ASN A 130 18.32 7.03 -10.90
CA ASN A 130 18.33 7.52 -12.28
C ASN A 130 17.87 8.98 -12.43
N ASN A 131 17.04 9.48 -11.52
CA ASN A 131 16.49 10.85 -11.59
C ASN A 131 17.24 11.86 -10.71
N TYR A 132 17.90 11.39 -9.65
CA TYR A 132 18.49 12.24 -8.61
C TYR A 132 19.96 11.94 -8.33
N GLY A 133 20.53 10.91 -8.95
CA GLY A 133 21.91 10.47 -8.77
C GLY A 133 22.07 9.47 -7.62
N ALA A 134 23.14 8.67 -7.70
CA ALA A 134 23.41 7.56 -6.79
C ALA A 134 23.62 7.98 -5.32
N ASP A 135 24.05 9.22 -5.07
CA ASP A 135 24.31 9.72 -3.70
C ASP A 135 23.11 10.43 -3.07
N PHE A 136 22.05 10.73 -3.82
CA PHE A 136 20.85 11.37 -3.29
C PHE A 136 20.27 10.65 -2.06
N PRO A 137 20.02 9.32 -2.07
CA PRO A 137 19.47 8.63 -0.90
C PRO A 137 20.40 8.63 0.32
N LYS A 138 21.69 8.89 0.14
CA LYS A 138 22.65 8.99 1.25
C LYS A 138 22.69 10.40 1.82
N SER A 139 22.72 11.40 0.94
CA SER A 139 22.90 12.82 1.28
C SER A 139 21.60 13.49 1.74
N TYR A 140 20.45 13.02 1.25
CA TYR A 140 19.14 13.65 1.48
C TYR A 140 18.09 12.64 1.96
N LYS A 141 18.44 11.84 2.99
CA LYS A 141 17.60 10.76 3.53
C LYS A 141 16.17 11.19 3.83
N ASP A 142 16.00 12.38 4.38
CA ASP A 142 14.69 12.91 4.80
C ASP A 142 13.82 13.34 3.61
N LEU A 143 14.42 13.58 2.43
CA LEU A 143 13.70 13.92 1.21
C LEU A 143 13.27 12.69 0.40
N VAL A 144 13.89 11.53 0.61
CA VAL A 144 13.64 10.29 -0.18
C VAL A 144 12.18 9.88 -0.16
N ALA A 145 11.53 9.91 1.01
CA ALA A 145 10.12 9.57 1.10
C ALA A 145 9.23 10.59 0.37
N GLY A 146 9.61 11.87 0.45
CA GLY A 146 8.88 12.97 -0.18
C GLY A 146 8.97 12.94 -1.71
N VAL A 147 10.14 12.70 -2.30
CA VAL A 147 10.27 12.67 -3.77
C VAL A 147 9.35 11.63 -4.42
N TYR A 148 9.14 10.47 -3.80
CA TYR A 148 8.21 9.46 -4.32
C TYR A 148 6.74 9.89 -4.31
N MET A 149 6.37 10.87 -3.48
CA MET A 149 4.99 11.36 -3.33
C MET A 149 4.72 12.67 -4.05
N TYR A 150 5.75 13.52 -4.18
CA TYR A 150 5.60 14.90 -4.64
C TYR A 150 6.32 15.19 -5.96
N ASP A 151 7.23 14.34 -6.46
CA ASP A 151 7.65 14.41 -7.88
C ASP A 151 6.59 13.69 -8.74
N PRO A 152 5.80 14.43 -9.56
CA PRO A 152 4.76 13.83 -10.38
C PRO A 152 5.30 12.87 -11.45
N GLU A 153 6.50 13.16 -11.97
CA GLU A 153 7.13 12.35 -13.01
C GLU A 153 7.61 11.01 -12.42
N LEU A 154 8.36 11.08 -11.31
CA LEU A 154 8.84 9.89 -10.62
C LEU A 154 7.68 9.02 -10.13
N SER A 155 6.65 9.63 -9.54
CA SER A 155 5.45 8.95 -9.08
C SER A 155 4.74 8.21 -10.23
N LYS A 156 4.58 8.87 -11.39
CA LYS A 156 3.98 8.27 -12.58
C LYS A 156 4.78 7.07 -13.09
N LEU A 157 6.12 7.19 -13.16
CA LEU A 157 7.00 6.10 -13.62
C LEU A 157 6.91 4.88 -12.70
N ILE A 158 6.99 5.09 -11.39
CA ILE A 158 6.86 4.02 -10.38
C ILE A 158 5.50 3.34 -10.51
N LYS A 159 4.42 4.12 -10.57
CA LYS A 159 3.05 3.60 -10.66
C LYS A 159 2.87 2.73 -11.89
N GLN A 160 3.33 3.19 -13.05
CA GLN A 160 3.23 2.45 -14.30
C GLN A 160 4.01 1.13 -14.23
N ALA A 161 5.26 1.18 -13.76
CA ALA A 161 6.10 -0.03 -13.64
C ALA A 161 5.48 -1.08 -12.71
N VAL A 162 4.95 -0.65 -11.56
CA VAL A 162 4.26 -1.54 -10.62
C VAL A 162 2.99 -2.12 -11.25
N LEU A 163 2.16 -1.30 -11.90
CA LEU A 163 0.95 -1.77 -12.59
C LEU A 163 1.26 -2.83 -13.66
N ASP A 164 2.31 -2.63 -14.45
CA ASP A 164 2.69 -3.58 -15.50
C ASP A 164 3.23 -4.89 -14.92
N LYS A 165 3.99 -4.82 -13.81
CA LYS A 165 4.42 -6.02 -13.06
C LYS A 165 3.21 -6.76 -12.47
N THR A 166 2.29 -6.04 -11.84
CA THR A 166 1.04 -6.60 -11.30
C THR A 166 0.25 -7.32 -12.38
N LYS A 167 0.06 -6.71 -13.57
CA LYS A 167 -0.66 -7.34 -14.69
C LYS A 167 0.02 -8.64 -15.15
N LYS A 168 1.35 -8.64 -15.28
CA LYS A 168 2.11 -9.84 -15.68
C LYS A 168 1.94 -10.98 -14.67
N ILE A 169 2.04 -10.69 -13.39
CA ILE A 169 1.84 -11.70 -12.33
C ILE A 169 0.38 -12.18 -12.34
N ALA A 170 -0.59 -11.26 -12.43
CA ALA A 170 -2.02 -11.58 -12.47
C ALA A 170 -2.40 -12.51 -13.64
N MET A 171 -1.73 -12.41 -14.78
CA MET A 171 -1.93 -13.31 -15.94
C MET A 171 -1.33 -14.70 -15.74
N SER A 172 -0.41 -14.87 -14.78
CA SER A 172 0.24 -16.15 -14.46
C SER A 172 -0.45 -16.92 -13.33
N LEU A 173 -1.46 -16.32 -12.69
CA LEU A 173 -2.23 -16.98 -11.65
C LEU A 173 -3.24 -17.95 -12.25
N PRO A 174 -3.38 -19.17 -11.70
CA PRO A 174 -4.32 -20.18 -12.20
C PRO A 174 -5.78 -19.86 -11.84
N ASP A 175 -6.01 -19.03 -10.82
CA ASP A 175 -7.32 -18.61 -10.35
C ASP A 175 -7.63 -17.17 -10.81
N GLU A 176 -8.74 -16.99 -11.54
CA GLU A 176 -9.21 -15.69 -12.00
C GLU A 176 -9.60 -14.75 -10.83
N ASP A 177 -10.08 -15.30 -9.71
CA ASP A 177 -10.43 -14.51 -8.53
C ASP A 177 -9.20 -13.89 -7.88
N ASP A 178 -8.09 -14.62 -7.82
CA ASP A 178 -6.83 -14.08 -7.30
C ASP A 178 -6.21 -13.06 -8.26
N SER A 179 -6.36 -13.24 -9.58
CA SER A 179 -6.03 -12.22 -10.59
C SER A 179 -6.82 -10.93 -10.39
N ARG A 180 -8.13 -11.04 -10.11
CA ARG A 180 -9.01 -9.90 -9.80
C ARG A 180 -8.58 -9.19 -8.51
N ARG A 181 -8.33 -9.96 -7.45
CA ARG A 181 -7.90 -9.42 -6.14
C ARG A 181 -6.57 -8.68 -6.21
N LEU A 182 -5.62 -9.20 -6.99
CA LEU A 182 -4.31 -8.56 -7.18
C LEU A 182 -4.43 -7.20 -7.89
N LYS A 183 -5.35 -7.08 -8.85
CA LYS A 183 -5.67 -5.81 -9.50
C LYS A 183 -6.37 -4.84 -8.54
N ALA A 184 -7.38 -5.32 -7.81
CA ALA A 184 -8.11 -4.51 -6.83
C ALA A 184 -7.19 -3.92 -5.74
N GLN A 185 -6.18 -4.67 -5.32
CA GLN A 185 -5.16 -4.20 -4.38
C GLN A 185 -4.44 -2.94 -4.89
N THR A 186 -4.15 -2.84 -6.18
CA THR A 186 -3.43 -1.68 -6.72
C THR A 186 -4.28 -0.43 -6.72
N THR A 187 -5.57 -0.54 -7.07
CA THR A 187 -6.54 0.57 -6.97
C THR A 187 -6.69 1.03 -5.52
N PHE A 188 -6.84 0.08 -4.59
CA PHE A 188 -6.99 0.42 -3.17
C PHE A 188 -5.74 1.11 -2.61
N MET A 189 -4.53 0.70 -3.02
CA MET A 189 -3.30 1.37 -2.59
C MET A 189 -3.24 2.83 -3.07
N ASP A 190 -3.75 3.14 -4.26
CA ASP A 190 -3.82 4.53 -4.74
C ASP A 190 -4.73 5.39 -3.86
N GLU A 191 -5.91 4.86 -3.49
CA GLU A 191 -6.86 5.55 -2.61
C GLU A 191 -6.26 5.85 -1.23
N ILE A 192 -5.51 4.88 -0.66
CA ILE A 192 -4.84 5.07 0.62
C ILE A 192 -3.69 6.07 0.53
N ILE A 193 -2.91 6.05 -0.55
CA ILE A 193 -1.80 7.00 -0.74
C ILE A 193 -2.34 8.43 -0.78
N GLU A 194 -3.46 8.66 -1.47
CA GLU A 194 -4.06 9.99 -1.56
C GLU A 194 -4.56 10.47 -0.18
N GLN A 195 -5.22 9.60 0.59
CA GLN A 195 -5.69 9.92 1.95
C GLN A 195 -4.55 10.20 2.94
N LYS A 196 -3.37 9.59 2.73
CA LYS A 196 -2.21 9.71 3.62
C LYS A 196 -1.17 10.70 3.12
N LYS A 197 -1.39 11.36 1.99
CA LYS A 197 -0.46 12.35 1.45
C LYS A 197 -0.30 13.46 2.49
N PRO A 198 0.88 13.61 3.11
CA PRO A 198 1.01 14.56 4.20
C PRO A 198 0.83 15.99 3.67
N ASN A 199 0.24 16.87 4.47
CA ASN A 199 0.05 18.27 4.07
C ASN A 199 1.34 19.05 4.35
N ILE A 200 2.37 18.80 3.54
CA ILE A 200 3.68 19.44 3.64
C ILE A 200 3.94 20.26 2.37
N ASP A 201 4.56 21.43 2.54
CA ASP A 201 5.15 22.17 1.43
C ASP A 201 6.48 21.53 1.05
N PHE A 202 6.40 20.46 0.26
CA PHE A 202 7.56 19.66 -0.10
C PHE A 202 8.53 20.43 -0.99
N GLU A 203 8.05 21.28 -1.88
CA GLU A 203 8.90 22.11 -2.74
C GLU A 203 9.78 23.04 -1.90
N LYS A 204 9.18 23.67 -0.89
CA LYS A 204 9.95 24.48 0.07
C LYS A 204 10.94 23.64 0.87
N LEU A 205 10.52 22.50 1.43
CA LEU A 205 11.42 21.62 2.18
C LEU A 205 12.61 21.17 1.32
N PHE A 206 12.35 20.83 0.07
CA PHE A 206 13.37 20.41 -0.89
C PHE A 206 14.35 21.56 -1.19
N LEU A 207 13.84 22.76 -1.45
CA LEU A 207 14.66 23.95 -1.69
C LEU A 207 15.51 24.31 -0.47
N ASP A 208 14.93 24.31 0.72
CA ASP A 208 15.61 24.65 1.97
C ASP A 208 16.74 23.63 2.28
N THR A 209 16.54 22.36 1.91
CA THR A 209 17.50 21.29 2.19
C THR A 209 18.61 21.18 1.13
N THR A 210 18.28 21.38 -0.15
CA THR A 210 19.22 21.17 -1.27
C THR A 210 19.82 22.46 -1.82
N GLY A 211 19.22 23.62 -1.48
CA GLY A 211 19.53 24.92 -2.08
C GLY A 211 19.07 25.07 -3.54
N LYS A 212 18.30 24.10 -4.07
CA LYS A 212 17.86 24.08 -5.47
C LYS A 212 16.39 23.72 -5.58
N SER A 213 15.73 24.18 -6.64
CA SER A 213 14.41 23.64 -6.98
C SER A 213 14.53 22.17 -7.41
N LEU A 214 13.42 21.42 -7.34
CA LEU A 214 13.40 20.03 -7.77
C LEU A 214 13.80 19.87 -9.24
N LYS A 215 13.37 20.80 -10.09
CA LYS A 215 13.71 20.83 -11.51
C LYS A 215 15.21 21.07 -11.72
N ASP A 216 15.76 22.12 -11.11
CA ASP A 216 17.19 22.46 -11.27
C ASP A 216 18.09 21.35 -10.71
N PHE A 217 17.65 20.67 -9.65
CA PHE A 217 18.38 19.54 -9.10
C PHE A 217 18.50 18.41 -10.12
N LYS A 218 17.39 17.99 -10.74
CA LYS A 218 17.36 16.93 -11.75
C LYS A 218 18.20 17.29 -12.98
N GLU A 219 18.07 18.52 -13.50
CA GLU A 219 18.83 18.99 -14.67
C GLU A 219 20.36 18.94 -14.45
N ASN A 220 20.81 19.25 -13.24
CA ASN A 220 22.24 19.18 -12.88
C ASN A 220 22.79 17.74 -12.81
N VAL A 221 21.95 16.77 -12.43
CA VAL A 221 22.33 15.35 -12.42
C VAL A 221 22.52 14.85 -13.86
N THR A 222 21.56 15.14 -14.74
CA THR A 222 21.63 14.75 -16.16
C THR A 222 22.83 15.38 -16.86
N ALA A 223 23.19 16.62 -16.53
CA ALA A 223 24.36 17.31 -17.08
C ALA A 223 25.70 16.73 -16.57
N ALA A 224 25.78 16.33 -15.29
CA ALA A 224 26.99 15.74 -14.72
C ALA A 224 27.30 14.34 -15.28
N GLU A 225 26.27 13.53 -15.54
CA GLU A 225 26.42 12.17 -16.09
C GLU A 225 26.77 12.18 -17.60
N CYS A 226 26.27 13.16 -18.36
CA CYS A 226 26.67 13.39 -19.76
C CYS A 226 28.17 13.79 -19.92
N ASN A 227 28.74 14.51 -18.95
CA ASN A 227 30.15 14.91 -19.01
C ASN A 227 31.12 13.77 -18.65
N LEU A 228 30.69 12.82 -17.81
CA LEU A 228 31.48 11.63 -17.46
C LEU A 228 31.57 10.63 -18.62
N THR A 229 30.54 10.56 -19.49
CA THR A 229 30.50 9.67 -20.65
C THR A 229 31.25 10.22 -21.87
N MET A 230 31.49 11.53 -21.95
CA MET A 230 32.32 12.15 -22.99
C MET A 230 33.81 12.24 -22.63
N SER A 231 34.18 11.87 -21.41
CA SER A 231 35.58 11.92 -20.91
C SER A 231 36.25 10.54 -20.84
N MET A 232 35.58 9.49 -21.33
CA MET A 232 36.11 8.12 -21.52
C MET A 232 36.27 7.84 -23.01
#